data_AF-A0A969UAT3-F1
#
_entry.id   AF-A0A969UAT3-F1
#
_cell.length_a   1.000
_cell.length_b   1.000
_cell.length_c   1.000
_cell.angle_alpha   90.00
_cell.angle_beta   90.00
_cell.angle_gamma   90.00
#
_symmetry.space_group_name_H-M   'P 1'
#
loop_
_entity.id
_entity.type
_entity.pdbx_description
1 polymer ?
#
loop_
_entity_poly.entity_id
_entity_poly.type
_entity_poly.pdbx_seq_one_letter_code
_entity_poly.pdbx_strand_id
1 'polypeptide(L)'
;MSSPHLRRNFPALQPIKIGLGAAIAAALGLVWNYVSIAALPTDSSAETYSASIPWVQDQAACEKTNRAWHDEQCWDNQHDPSF
;
A
#
# COMPACT_ATOMS: atom_id res chain seq x y z
N MET A 1 23.62 -58.72 38.08
CA MET A 1 22.95 -57.74 37.19
C MET A 1 22.28 -56.68 38.04
N SER A 2 22.79 -55.44 38.03
CA SER A 2 22.07 -54.26 38.51
C SER A 2 22.51 -53.07 37.65
N SER A 3 21.59 -52.54 36.85
CA SER A 3 21.81 -51.33 36.05
C SER A 3 21.60 -50.07 36.89
N PRO A 4 22.42 -49.02 36.74
CA PRO A 4 22.16 -47.74 37.37
C PRO A 4 21.14 -46.93 36.56
N HIS A 5 20.03 -46.55 37.20
CA HIS A 5 19.07 -45.60 36.65
C HIS A 5 19.68 -44.19 36.65
N LEU A 6 20.04 -43.70 35.46
CA LEU A 6 20.46 -42.32 35.25
C LEU A 6 19.23 -41.40 35.38
N ARG A 7 19.05 -40.73 36.52
CA ARG A 7 18.05 -39.66 36.65
C ARG A 7 18.53 -38.45 35.85
N ARG A 8 17.86 -38.13 34.74
CA ARG A 8 18.03 -36.85 34.05
C ARG A 8 17.29 -35.78 34.84
N ASN A 9 18.04 -34.87 35.46
CA ASN A 9 17.52 -33.60 35.94
C ASN A 9 17.25 -32.71 34.73
N PHE A 10 15.98 -32.49 34.40
CA PHE A 10 15.57 -31.45 33.46
C PHE A 10 15.41 -30.14 34.25
N PRO A 11 16.16 -29.06 33.93
CA PRO A 11 15.90 -27.78 34.55
C PRO A 11 14.49 -27.32 34.14
N ALA A 12 13.65 -27.04 35.12
CA ALA A 12 12.32 -26.49 34.90
C ALA A 12 12.46 -25.09 34.27
N LEU A 13 12.42 -25.02 32.94
CA LEU A 13 12.22 -23.76 32.24
C LEU A 13 10.86 -23.22 32.68
N GLN A 14 10.90 -22.11 33.40
CA GLN A 14 9.72 -21.41 33.90
C GLN A 14 8.84 -21.01 32.69
N PRO A 15 7.60 -21.53 32.54
CA PRO A 15 6.78 -21.34 31.33
C PRO A 15 6.38 -19.87 31.11
N ILE A 16 6.41 -19.07 32.18
CA ILE A 16 5.97 -17.68 32.22
C ILE A 16 6.84 -16.76 31.34
N LYS A 17 8.15 -17.03 31.23
CA LYS A 17 9.07 -16.17 30.44
C LYS A 17 8.93 -16.38 28.93
N ILE A 18 8.44 -17.55 28.51
CA ILE A 18 8.33 -17.92 27.10
C ILE A 18 7.02 -17.35 26.50
N GLY A 19 5.94 -17.29 27.30
CA GLY A 19 4.65 -16.76 26.85
C GLY A 19 4.66 -15.27 26.49
N LEU A 20 5.34 -14.44 27.28
CA LEU A 20 5.40 -12.98 27.04
C LEU A 20 6.24 -12.64 25.80
N GLY A 21 7.36 -13.35 25.58
CA GLY A 21 8.21 -13.15 24.41
C GLY A 21 7.50 -13.49 23.10
N ALA A 22 6.69 -14.55 23.09
CA ALA A 22 5.93 -14.96 21.91
C ALA A 22 4.84 -13.93 21.53
N ALA A 23 4.14 -13.36 22.51
CA ALA A 23 3.10 -12.36 22.27
C ALA A 23 3.68 -11.05 21.69
N ILE A 24 4.85 -10.61 22.19
CA ILE A 24 5.54 -9.42 21.69
C ILE A 24 6.03 -9.66 20.25
N ALA A 25 6.62 -10.81 19.96
CA ALA A 25 7.08 -11.15 18.60
C ALA A 25 5.93 -11.20 17.60
N ALA A 26 4.78 -11.77 17.98
CA ALA A 26 3.58 -11.79 17.14
C ALA A 26 3.03 -10.37 16.88
N ALA A 27 2.95 -9.52 17.92
CA ALA A 27 2.51 -8.14 17.77
C ALA A 27 3.43 -7.33 16.85
N LEU A 28 4.75 -7.46 17.01
CA LEU A 28 5.73 -6.79 16.16
C LEU A 28 5.66 -7.27 14.70
N GLY A 29 5.46 -8.58 14.48
CA GLY A 29 5.26 -9.13 13.14
C GLY A 29 4.00 -8.62 12.44
N LEU A 30 2.89 -8.50 13.18
CA LEU A 30 1.64 -7.93 12.66
C LEU A 30 1.79 -6.45 12.30
N VAL A 31 2.48 -5.66 13.14
CA VAL A 31 2.76 -4.24 12.88
C VAL A 31 3.65 -4.06 11.65
N TRP A 32 4.68 -4.90 11.48
CA TRP A 32 5.55 -4.86 10.29
C TRP A 32 4.79 -5.20 9.00
N ASN A 33 3.91 -6.20 9.05
CA ASN A 33 3.06 -6.57 7.91
C ASN A 33 2.10 -5.43 7.52
N TYR A 34 1.48 -4.78 8.51
CA TYR A 34 0.57 -3.66 8.27
C TYR A 34 1.27 -2.45 7.64
N VAL A 35 2.44 -2.06 8.15
CA VAL A 35 3.26 -0.97 7.57
C VAL A 35 3.66 -1.26 6.13
N SER A 36 3.96 -2.52 5.81
CA SER A 36 4.36 -2.91 4.45
C SER A 36 3.23 -2.80 3.42
N ILE A 37 1.99 -3.10 3.82
CA ILE A 37 0.82 -3.01 2.95
C ILE A 37 0.36 -1.56 2.80
N ALA A 38 0.45 -0.76 3.87
CA ALA A 38 0.10 0.67 3.83
C ALA A 38 1.07 1.52 3.01
N ALA A 39 2.30 1.05 2.77
CA ALA A 39 3.31 1.71 1.95
C ALA A 39 3.21 1.36 0.45
N LEU A 40 2.24 0.52 0.04
CA LEU A 40 2.00 0.26 -1.37
C LEU A 40 1.57 1.56 -2.05
N PRO A 41 2.25 1.99 -3.12
CA PRO A 41 1.77 3.11 -3.92
C PRO A 41 0.43 2.69 -4.51
N THR A 42 -0.65 3.33 -4.08
CA THR A 42 -1.94 3.27 -4.77
C THR A 42 -1.78 4.14 -6.00
N ASP A 43 -1.25 3.56 -7.07
CA ASP A 43 -1.23 4.23 -8.36
C ASP A 43 -2.66 4.26 -8.89
N SER A 44 -3.37 5.32 -8.52
CA SER A 44 -4.66 5.67 -9.07
C SER A 44 -4.52 6.74 -10.15
N SER A 45 -3.35 6.85 -10.82
CA SER A 45 -3.37 7.48 -12.13
C SER A 45 -4.02 6.48 -13.08
N ALA A 46 -5.35 6.56 -13.18
CA ALA A 46 -5.96 6.39 -14.49
C ALA A 46 -5.20 7.40 -15.36
N GLU A 47 -4.21 6.92 -16.11
CA GLU A 47 -3.38 7.68 -17.03
C GLU A 47 -4.33 8.47 -17.91
N THR A 48 -4.65 9.70 -17.50
CA THR A 48 -5.67 10.49 -18.16
C THR A 48 -4.95 11.17 -19.30
N TYR A 49 -5.25 10.75 -20.53
CA TYR A 49 -4.56 11.28 -21.69
C TYR A 49 -5.16 12.64 -22.03
N SER A 50 -4.42 13.69 -21.68
CA SER A 50 -4.77 15.06 -22.05
C SER A 50 -4.53 15.29 -23.53
N ALA A 51 -5.56 15.72 -24.25
CA ALA A 51 -5.47 16.10 -25.67
C ALA A 51 -5.94 17.55 -25.85
N SER A 52 -5.20 18.33 -26.66
CA SER A 52 -5.65 19.67 -27.01
C SER A 52 -6.73 19.63 -28.11
N ILE A 53 -7.67 20.58 -28.05
CA ILE A 53 -8.79 20.70 -28.98
C ILE A 53 -8.52 21.85 -29.95
N PRO A 54 -8.04 21.56 -31.18
CA PRO A 54 -7.52 22.60 -32.06
C PRO A 54 -8.60 23.56 -32.61
N TRP A 55 -9.88 23.18 -32.56
CA TRP A 55 -10.98 24.03 -33.03
C TRP A 55 -11.57 24.94 -31.94
N VAL A 56 -11.17 24.80 -30.68
CA VAL A 56 -11.62 25.68 -29.59
C VAL A 56 -10.50 26.67 -29.25
N GLN A 57 -10.61 27.88 -29.79
CA GLN A 57 -9.65 28.98 -29.60
C GLN A 57 -10.16 30.06 -28.65
N ASP A 58 -11.32 29.84 -28.02
CA ASP A 58 -11.93 30.76 -27.07
C ASP A 58 -11.98 30.12 -25.68
N GLN A 59 -11.43 30.83 -24.69
CA GLN A 59 -11.37 30.38 -23.31
C GLN A 59 -12.76 30.16 -22.73
N ALA A 60 -13.69 31.10 -22.94
CA ALA A 60 -15.04 31.01 -22.40
C ALA A 60 -15.80 29.79 -22.98
N ALA A 61 -15.62 29.50 -24.26
CA ALA A 61 -16.15 28.32 -24.92
C ALA A 61 -15.56 27.02 -24.35
N CYS A 62 -14.24 27.00 -24.08
CA CYS A 62 -13.58 25.86 -23.44
C CYS A 62 -14.14 25.57 -22.05
N GLU A 63 -14.14 26.58 -21.18
CA GLU A 63 -14.56 26.45 -19.78
C GLU A 63 -16.06 26.11 -19.65
N LYS A 64 -16.90 26.60 -20.58
CA LYS A 64 -18.32 26.22 -20.65
C LYS A 64 -18.55 24.72 -20.85
N THR A 65 -17.58 24.01 -21.42
CA THR A 65 -17.63 22.55 -21.62
C THR A 65 -17.00 21.76 -20.47
N ASN A 66 -16.65 22.43 -19.37
CA ASN A 66 -16.01 21.84 -18.20
C ASN A 66 -14.61 21.24 -18.52
N ARG A 67 -13.89 21.90 -19.43
CA ARG A 67 -12.53 21.55 -19.88
C ARG A 67 -11.53 22.58 -19.38
N ALA A 68 -10.24 22.23 -19.37
CA ALA A 68 -9.20 23.10 -18.87
C ALA A 68 -8.64 23.99 -19.98
N TRP A 69 -8.48 25.29 -19.71
CA TRP A 69 -7.77 26.21 -20.60
C TRP A 69 -6.35 26.46 -20.08
N HIS A 70 -5.33 26.10 -20.86
CA HIS A 70 -3.94 26.43 -20.57
C HIS A 70 -3.08 26.41 -21.85
N ASP A 71 -1.97 27.15 -21.84
CA ASP A 71 -1.06 27.28 -23.00
C ASP A 71 -1.78 27.68 -24.29
N GLU A 72 -2.71 28.65 -24.17
CA GLU A 72 -3.54 29.17 -25.27
C GLU A 72 -4.37 28.08 -25.99
N GLN A 73 -4.61 26.96 -25.30
CA GLN A 73 -5.30 25.80 -25.84
C GLN A 73 -6.36 25.30 -24.85
N CYS A 74 -7.40 24.68 -25.40
CA CYS A 74 -8.38 23.94 -24.62
C CYS A 74 -7.97 22.47 -24.51
N TRP A 75 -7.93 21.93 -23.31
CA TRP A 75 -7.46 20.58 -23.01
C TRP A 75 -8.60 19.68 -22.52
N ASP A 76 -8.72 18.53 -23.16
CA ASP A 76 -9.64 17.45 -22.79
C ASP A 76 -8.91 16.41 -21.94
N ASN A 77 -9.40 16.21 -20.71
CA ASN A 77 -8.85 15.26 -19.74
C ASN A 77 -9.85 14.12 -19.47
N GLN A 78 -10.75 13.80 -20.41
CA GLN A 78 -11.78 12.77 -20.21
C GLN A 78 -11.46 11.44 -20.92
N HIS A 79 -10.24 11.27 -21.45
CA HIS A 79 -9.89 10.06 -22.18
C HIS A 79 -9.24 9.01 -21.28
N ASP A 80 -9.94 7.88 -21.14
CA ASP A 80 -9.38 6.64 -20.60
C ASP A 80 -8.59 5.93 -21.73
N PRO A 81 -7.31 5.58 -21.52
CA PRO A 81 -6.48 4.90 -22.50
C PRO A 81 -6.93 3.48 -22.85
N SER A 82 -7.86 2.91 -22.09
CA SER A 82 -8.39 1.58 -22.33
C SER A 82 -9.45 1.54 -23.44
N PHE A 83 -9.82 2.68 -24.05
CA PHE A 83 -10.77 2.74 -25.17
C PHE A 83 -10.31 3.61 -26.34
#